data_AF-A0A1F7NRW1-F1
#
_entry.id   AF-A0A1F7NRW1-F1
#
_cell.length_a   1.000
_cell.length_b   1.000
_cell.length_c   1.000
_cell.angle_alpha   90.00
_cell.angle_beta   90.00
_cell.angle_gamma   90.00
#
_symmetry.space_group_name_H-M   'P 1'
#
loop_
_entity.id
_entity.type
_entity.pdbx_description
1 polymer ?
#
loop_
_entity_poly.entity_id
_entity_poly.type
_entity_poly.pdbx_seq_one_letter_code
_entity_poly.pdbx_strand_id
1 'polypeptide(L)' 'MEPEQTVYVKARARTGPVLLEDLPGCGLFVLGVEDVLEDAPAEWESSLRISGGLRYAPTPSLDAPWARAILKALTQGRG' A
#
# COMPACT_ATOMS: atom_id res chain seq x y z
N MET A 1 3.02 2.81 -16.69
CA MET A 1 3.75 1.54 -16.76
C MET A 1 2.84 0.46 -16.24
N GLU A 2 2.72 -0.65 -16.96
CA GLU A 2 2.22 -1.89 -16.36
C GLU A 2 3.29 -2.41 -15.39
N PRO A 3 2.90 -2.98 -14.24
CA PRO A 3 3.86 -3.66 -13.38
C PRO A 3 4.38 -4.89 -14.13
N GLU A 4 5.70 -5.11 -14.11
CA GLU A 4 6.32 -6.30 -14.72
C GLU A 4 5.83 -7.61 -14.06
N GLN A 5 5.26 -7.53 -12.85
CA GLN A 5 4.72 -8.65 -12.09
C GLN A 5 3.61 -8.19 -11.13
N THR A 6 2.54 -8.98 -11.03
CA THR A 6 1.49 -8.83 -10.01
C THR A 6 1.59 -9.99 -9.02
N VAL A 7 1.49 -9.70 -7.72
CA VAL A 7 1.49 -10.71 -6.65
C VAL A 7 0.38 -10.40 -5.64
N TYR A 8 -0.24 -11.45 -5.11
CA TYR A 8 -1.15 -11.37 -3.98
C TYR A 8 -0.41 -11.76 -2.70
N VAL A 9 -0.45 -10.89 -1.70
CA VAL A 9 0.22 -11.11 -0.42
C VAL A 9 -0.81 -11.38 0.66
N LYS A 10 -0.76 -12.57 1.26
CA LYS A 10 -1.49 -12.85 2.51
C LYS A 10 -0.61 -12.38 3.66
N ALA A 11 -1.16 -11.55 4.54
CA ALA A 11 -0.43 -11.04 5.68
C ALA A 11 -1.30 -10.99 6.94
N ARG A 12 -0.63 -11.00 8.09
CA ARG A 12 -1.26 -10.87 9.41
C ARG A 12 -0.62 -9.75 10.21
N ALA A 13 -1.42 -8.99 10.95
CA ALA A 13 -0.91 -8.02 11.90
C ALA A 13 -0.07 -8.73 12.98
N ARG A 14 1.20 -8.33 13.11
CA ARG A 14 2.12 -8.89 14.13
C ARG A 14 1.79 -8.38 15.53
N THR A 15 1.32 -7.14 15.61
CA THR A 15 0.99 -6.45 16.85
C THR A 15 -0.35 -5.72 16.69
N GLY A 16 -0.88 -5.20 17.79
CA GLY A 16 -1.97 -4.22 17.74
C GLY A 16 -1.55 -2.93 17.03
N PRO A 17 -2.52 -2.06 16.69
CA PRO A 17 -2.25 -0.80 16.01
C PRO A 17 -1.47 0.15 16.91
N VAL A 18 -0.51 0.86 16.32
CA VAL A 18 0.05 2.08 16.89
C VAL A 18 -0.87 3.24 16.50
N LEU A 19 -1.57 3.83 17.47
CA LEU A 19 -2.48 4.94 17.22
C LEU A 19 -1.68 6.20 16.86
N LEU A 20 -2.15 6.93 15.84
CA LEU A 20 -1.48 8.13 15.36
C LEU A 20 -2.08 9.38 16.03
N GLU A 21 -1.32 10.02 16.91
CA GLU A 21 -1.78 11.22 17.64
C GLU A 21 -2.18 12.36 16.68
N ASP A 22 -1.37 12.58 15.65
CA ASP A 22 -1.59 13.62 14.63
C ASP A 22 -2.72 13.26 13.63
N LEU A 23 -3.26 12.03 13.71
CA LEU A 23 -4.35 11.52 12.86
C LEU A 23 -5.36 10.69 13.68
N PRO A 24 -6.27 11.35 14.42
CA PRO A 24 -7.27 10.68 15.24
C PRO A 24 -8.12 9.70 14.41
N GLY A 25 -8.30 8.48 14.94
CA GLY A 25 -9.02 7.41 14.25
C GLY A 25 -8.16 6.62 13.26
N CYS A 26 -6.88 6.98 13.07
CA CYS A 26 -5.93 6.20 12.29
C CYS A 26 -4.98 5.40 13.19
N GLY A 27 -4.63 4.20 12.73
CA GLY A 27 -3.64 3.33 13.37
C GLY A 27 -2.70 2.72 12.35
N LEU A 28 -1.42 2.64 12.72
CA LEU A 28 -0.39 1.95 11.94
C LEU A 28 -0.31 0.49 12.37
N PHE A 29 -0.39 -0.44 11.41
CA PHE A 29 -0.25 -1.87 11.63
C PHE A 29 1.02 -2.39 10.96
N VAL A 30 1.81 -3.16 11.70
CA VAL A 30 2.92 -3.92 11.12
C VAL A 30 2.40 -5.28 10.70
N LEU A 31 2.40 -5.53 9.39
CA LEU A 31 1.95 -6.80 8.82
C LEU A 31 3.15 -7.71 8.57
N GLY A 32 3.07 -8.96 9.04
CA GLY A 32 3.97 -10.03 8.64
C GLY A 32 3.37 -10.75 7.44
N VAL A 33 4.17 -10.92 6.39
CA VAL A 33 3.79 -11.76 5.24
C VAL A 33 3.69 -13.21 5.69
N GLU A 34 2.54 -13.82 5.44
CA GLU A 34 2.31 -15.25 5.65
C GLU A 34 2.49 -16.04 4.36
N ASP A 35 2.07 -15.48 3.23
CA ASP A 35 2.14 -16.13 1.93
C ASP A 35 2.21 -15.11 0.78
N VAL A 36 2.79 -15.51 -0.34
CA VAL A 36 2.89 -14.71 -1.57
C VAL A 36 2.52 -15.61 -2.74
N LEU A 37 1.45 -15.24 -3.43
CA LEU A 37 0.95 -15.92 -4.62
C LEU A 37 1.24 -15.06 -5.84
N GLU A 38 1.89 -15.63 -6.84
CA GLU A 38 2.10 -14.95 -8.12
C GLU A 38 0.79 -14.95 -8.91
N ASP A 39 0.41 -13.78 -9.40
CA ASP A 39 -0.71 -13.64 -10.33
C ASP A 39 -0.18 -13.85 -11.75
N ALA A 40 -0.09 -15.11 -12.15
CA ALA A 40 0.27 -15.47 -13.51
C ALA A 40 -0.94 -15.24 -14.42
N PRO A 41 -0.84 -14.40 -15.46
CA PRO A 41 -1.97 -14.10 -16.32
C PRO A 41 -2.51 -15.37 -16.96
N ALA A 42 -3.84 -15.54 -16.92
CA ALA A 42 -4.49 -16.63 -17.62
C ALA A 42 -4.34 -16.45 -19.15
N GLU A 43 -4.45 -17.53 -19.92
CA GLU A 43 -4.23 -17.49 -21.38
C GLU A 43 -5.12 -16.45 -22.09
N TRP A 44 -6.34 -16.23 -21.60
CA TRP A 44 -7.27 -15.24 -22.15
C TRP A 44 -6.95 -13.79 -21.76
N GLU A 45 -6.18 -13.57 -20.69
CA GLU A 45 -5.73 -12.25 -20.22
C GLU A 45 -4.49 -11.78 -20.98
N SER A 46 -3.76 -12.69 -21.61
CA SER A 46 -2.57 -12.37 -22.43
C SER A 46 -2.87 -11.45 -23.62
N SER A 47 -4.14 -11.35 -24.02
CA SER A 47 -4.62 -10.44 -25.08
C SER A 47 -5.12 -9.09 -24.57
N LEU A 48 -5.25 -8.90 -23.24
CA LEU A 48 -5.66 -7.64 -22.63
C LEU A 48 -4.44 -6.72 -22.46
N ARG A 49 -4.58 -5.45 -22.84
CA ARG A 49 -3.59 -4.40 -22.57
C ARG A 49 -4.22 -3.30 -21.75
N ILE A 50 -3.54 -2.87 -20.68
CA ILE A 50 -3.98 -1.71 -19.91
C ILE A 50 -3.70 -0.45 -20.75
N SER A 51 -4.77 0.19 -21.21
CA SER A 51 -4.69 1.36 -22.09
C SER A 51 -4.35 2.67 -21.36
N GLY A 52 -4.27 2.66 -20.03
CA GLY A 52 -3.88 3.82 -19.22
C GLY A 52 -3.82 3.53 -17.71
N GLY A 53 -3.00 4.28 -16.99
CA GLY A 53 -2.90 4.17 -15.52
C GLY A 53 -4.00 4.95 -14.78
N LEU A 54 -4.22 4.61 -13.50
CA LEU A 54 -5.11 5.38 -12.63
C LEU A 54 -4.57 6.82 -12.49
N ARG A 55 -5.40 7.82 -12.79
CA ARG A 55 -5.13 9.22 -12.45
C ARG A 55 -5.87 9.59 -11.18
N TYR A 56 -5.13 9.83 -10.11
CA TYR A 56 -5.68 10.43 -8.90
C TYR A 56 -5.83 11.93 -9.11
N ALA A 57 -7.03 12.46 -8.87
CA ALA A 57 -7.31 13.89 -8.92
C ALA A 57 -8.09 14.30 -7.64
N PRO A 58 -7.65 15.34 -6.90
CA PRO A 58 -6.42 16.10 -7.14
C PRO A 58 -5.16 15.26 -6.93
N THR A 59 -4.03 15.69 -7.50
CA THR A 59 -2.72 15.06 -7.27
C THR A 59 -2.44 15.06 -5.76
N PRO A 60 -2.23 13.90 -5.13
CA PRO A 60 -1.87 13.85 -3.72
C PRO A 60 -0.57 14.62 -3.49
N SER A 61 -0.50 15.42 -2.43
CA SER A 61 0.70 16.17 -2.04
C SER A 61 1.27 15.61 -0.74
N LEU A 62 2.59 15.42 -0.69
CA LEU A 62 3.30 15.06 0.54
C LEU A 62 3.30 16.19 1.58
N ASP A 63 2.99 17.42 1.16
CA ASP A 63 2.83 18.57 2.05
C ASP A 63 1.43 18.63 2.68
N ALA A 64 0.54 17.71 2.35
CA ALA A 64 -0.73 17.63 3.04
C ALA A 64 -0.49 17.23 4.52
N PRO A 65 -1.21 17.83 5.49
CA PRO A 65 -1.01 17.51 6.92
C PRO A 65 -1.11 16.02 7.24
N TRP A 66 -2.08 15.33 6.63
CA TRP A 66 -2.25 13.88 6.80
C TRP A 66 -1.07 13.08 6.22
N ALA A 67 -0.48 13.51 5.11
CA ALA A 67 0.65 12.83 4.50
C ALA A 67 1.90 12.97 5.38
N ARG A 68 2.15 14.17 5.92
CA ARG A 68 3.25 14.41 6.87
C ARG A 68 3.09 13.61 8.16
N ALA A 69 1.87 13.51 8.70
CA ALA A 69 1.59 12.72 9.90
C ALA A 69 1.89 11.22 9.67
N ILE A 70 1.48 10.66 8.53
CA ILE A 70 1.81 9.28 8.15
C ILE A 70 3.32 9.10 8.01
N LEU A 71 4.01 10.02 7.32
CA LEU A 71 5.47 9.95 7.12
C LEU A 71 6.23 10.00 8.45
N LYS A 72 5.83 10.88 9.37
CA LYS A 72 6.39 10.96 10.73
C LYS A 72 6.21 9.64 11.48
N ALA A 73 5.03 9.04 11.42
CA ALA A 73 4.77 7.75 12.06
C ALA A 73 5.65 6.62 11.48
N LEU A 74 5.81 6.59 10.16
CA LEU A 74 6.62 5.58 9.47
C LEU A 74 8.12 5.70 9.76
N THR A 75 8.65 6.90 10.04
CA THR A 75 10.05 7.07 10.41
C THR A 75 10.33 6.72 11.87
N GLN A 76 9.36 6.91 12.76
CA GLN A 76 9.47 6.54 14.18
C GLN A 76 9.44 5.02 14.41
N GLY A 77 8.77 4.25 13.54
CA GLY A 77 8.67 2.78 13.64
C GLY A 77 9.83 1.99 13.03
N ARG A 78 10.90 2.66 12.58
CA ARG A 78 12.11 2.01 12.00
C ARG A 78 13.24 1.78 13.01
N GLY A 79 12.98 1.99 14.31
CA GLY A 79 13.92 1.77 15.42
C GLY A 79 13.68 0.44 16.12
#